data_AF-A0A1I7TYG9-F1
#
_entry.id   AF-A0A1I7TYG9-F1
#
_cell.length_a   1.000
_cell.length_b   1.000
_cell.length_c   1.000
_cell.angle_alpha   90.00
_cell.angle_beta   90.00
_cell.angle_gamma   90.00
#
_symmetry.space_group_name_H-M   'P 1'
#
loop_
_entity.id
_entity.type
_entity.pdbx_description
1 polymer ?
#
loop_
_entity_poly.entity_id
_entity_poly.type
_entity_poly.pdbx_seq_one_letter_code
_entity_poly.pdbx_strand_id
1 'polypeptide(L)'
;MDIFVPIGIHGTEYCFLIFLSDGFLFEKSELGMFLLALRCSLIACTYAILTSHFVYRYLAIRRSRLIKEYFLGYMIGSLLFCMFFSAFWIVVAYIVAVPNLEIRKYIQKDFLEIYDVDSLTLNFFALMYKEAPLEILIKSWFGAVAGTTVSVGSISMFIVFSYKVP
;
A
#
# COMPACT_ATOMS: atom_id res chain seq x y z
N MET A 1 3.24 -15.26 -4.76
CA MET A 1 4.14 -14.13 -4.46
C MET A 1 4.75 -14.26 -3.06
N ASP A 2 4.10 -15.02 -2.17
CA ASP A 2 4.55 -15.32 -0.80
C ASP A 2 5.76 -16.27 -0.71
N ILE A 3 6.21 -16.81 -1.85
CA ILE A 3 7.45 -17.59 -1.95
C ILE A 3 8.70 -16.70 -1.97
N PHE A 4 8.62 -15.49 -2.55
CA PHE A 4 9.80 -14.61 -2.71
C PHE A 4 9.91 -13.52 -1.64
N VAL A 5 8.78 -13.11 -1.07
CA VAL A 5 8.69 -12.07 -0.02
C VAL A 5 7.54 -12.49 0.91
N PRO A 6 7.77 -13.42 1.84
CA PRO A 6 6.82 -13.72 2.90
C PRO A 6 6.77 -12.52 3.85
N ILE A 7 5.57 -11.99 4.04
CA ILE A 7 5.33 -10.81 4.87
C ILE A 7 4.62 -11.28 6.14
N GLY A 8 5.21 -10.96 7.29
CA GLY A 8 4.58 -11.07 8.60
C GLY A 8 3.90 -9.76 8.97
N ILE A 9 2.71 -9.84 9.53
CA ILE A 9 2.02 -8.69 10.13
C ILE A 9 1.95 -8.97 11.63
N HIS A 10 2.45 -8.03 12.42
CA HIS A 10 2.37 -8.10 13.87
C HIS A 10 1.82 -6.80 14.43
N GLY A 11 0.86 -6.90 15.33
CA GLY A 11 0.32 -5.75 16.05
C GLY A 11 0.71 -5.86 17.52
N THR A 12 1.46 -4.89 18.03
CA THR A 12 1.60 -4.66 19.48
C THR A 12 0.56 -3.64 19.94
N GLU A 13 0.44 -3.38 21.24
CA GLU A 13 -0.66 -2.60 21.82
C GLU A 13 -0.91 -1.23 21.13
N TYR A 14 0.15 -0.57 20.65
CA TYR A 14 0.05 0.74 19.99
C TYR A 14 0.79 0.83 18.65
N CYS A 15 1.29 -0.28 18.11
CA CYS A 15 2.06 -0.30 16.86
C CYS A 15 1.59 -1.40 15.91
N PHE A 16 1.45 -1.04 14.64
CA PHE A 16 1.20 -1.98 13.56
C PHE A 16 2.46 -2.13 12.71
N LEU A 17 2.92 -3.38 12.56
CA LEU A 17 4.20 -3.73 11.95
C LEU A 17 3.98 -4.67 10.78
N ILE A 18 4.63 -4.36 9.68
CA ILE A 18 4.73 -5.22 8.51
C ILE A 18 6.22 -5.51 8.29
N PHE A 19 6.63 -6.76 8.45
CA PHE A 19 8.03 -7.17 8.35
C PHE A 19 8.19 -8.33 7.37
N LEU A 20 9.39 -8.50 6.82
CA LEU A 20 9.72 -9.70 6.05
C LEU A 20 9.94 -10.88 7.01
N SER A 21 9.14 -11.93 6.88
CA SER A 21 9.15 -13.07 7.80
C SER A 21 10.24 -14.10 7.49
N ASP A 22 10.72 -14.18 6.24
CA ASP A 22 11.75 -15.12 5.82
C ASP A 22 12.30 -14.79 4.41
N GLY A 23 13.58 -15.10 4.12
CA GLY A 23 14.15 -15.01 2.77
C GLY A 23 15.54 -14.39 2.69
N PHE A 24 16.17 -14.44 1.50
CA PHE A 24 17.54 -13.96 1.26
C PHE A 24 17.75 -12.44 1.51
N LEU A 25 16.68 -11.69 1.79
CA LEU A 25 16.65 -10.25 2.02
C LEU A 25 16.18 -9.87 3.44
N PHE A 26 16.33 -10.80 4.39
CA PHE A 26 15.96 -10.60 5.80
C PHE A 26 16.79 -9.49 6.46
N GLU A 27 18.05 -9.34 6.05
CA GLU A 27 18.96 -8.31 6.55
C GLU A 27 18.65 -6.93 5.96
N LYS A 28 18.91 -5.86 6.73
CA LYS A 28 18.66 -4.46 6.39
C LYS A 28 19.17 -4.15 4.98
N SER A 29 18.25 -3.96 4.04
CA SER A 29 18.54 -3.81 2.62
C SER A 29 17.50 -2.89 2.00
N GLU A 30 17.96 -1.92 1.20
CA GLU A 30 17.07 -1.01 0.48
C GLU A 30 16.13 -1.77 -0.46
N LEU A 31 16.57 -2.92 -0.97
CA LEU A 31 15.73 -3.81 -1.79
C LEU A 31 14.58 -4.42 -0.99
N GLY A 32 14.80 -4.76 0.28
CA GLY A 32 13.75 -5.31 1.16
C GLY A 32 12.65 -4.29 1.42
N MET A 33 13.03 -3.04 1.74
CA MET A 33 12.07 -1.94 1.90
C MET A 33 11.33 -1.61 0.59
N PHE A 34 12.03 -1.65 -0.55
CA PHE A 34 11.41 -1.41 -1.86
C PHE A 34 10.38 -2.48 -2.22
N LEU A 35 10.69 -3.75 -1.98
CA LEU A 35 9.77 -4.85 -2.23
C LEU A 35 8.52 -4.77 -1.32
N LEU A 36 8.68 -4.32 -0.07
CA LEU A 36 7.56 -4.09 0.84
C LEU A 36 6.67 -2.94 0.34
N ALA A 37 7.27 -1.83 -0.09
CA ALA A 37 6.54 -0.70 -0.68
C ALA A 37 5.83 -1.10 -1.98
N LEU A 38 6.49 -1.87 -2.83
CA LEU A 38 5.93 -2.40 -4.07
C LEU A 38 4.72 -3.30 -3.80
N ARG A 39 4.79 -4.17 -2.79
CA ARG A 39 3.65 -5.00 -2.37
C ARG A 39 2.45 -4.14 -1.94
N CYS A 40 2.69 -3.09 -1.15
CA CYS A 40 1.65 -2.16 -0.73
C CYS A 40 1.06 -1.40 -1.94
N SER A 41 1.89 -1.00 -2.89
CA SER A 41 1.43 -0.29 -4.09
C SER A 41 0.70 -1.17 -5.09
N LEU A 42 0.96 -2.48 -5.11
CA LEU A 42 0.19 -3.43 -5.92
C LEU A 42 -1.28 -3.48 -5.50
N ILE A 43 -1.58 -3.33 -4.20
CA ILE A 43 -2.96 -3.22 -3.72
C ILE A 43 -3.62 -1.93 -4.26
N ALA A 44 -2.91 -0.81 -4.24
CA ALA A 44 -3.40 0.43 -4.84
C ALA A 44 -3.57 0.30 -6.37
N CYS A 45 -2.68 -0.44 -7.03
CA CYS A 45 -2.72 -0.72 -8.46
C CYS A 45 -3.96 -1.57 -8.82
N THR A 46 -4.30 -2.60 -8.04
CA THR A 46 -5.50 -3.40 -8.31
C THR A 46 -6.77 -2.56 -8.19
N TYR A 47 -6.85 -1.64 -7.22
CA TYR A 47 -7.96 -0.69 -7.13
C TYR A 47 -8.04 0.23 -8.37
N ALA A 48 -6.90 0.73 -8.87
CA ALA A 48 -6.86 1.57 -10.06
C ALA A 48 -7.29 0.81 -11.34
N ILE A 49 -6.85 -0.45 -11.49
CA ILE A 49 -7.25 -1.32 -12.60
C ILE A 49 -8.75 -1.59 -12.56
N LEU A 50 -9.28 -1.97 -11.39
CA LEU A 50 -10.70 -2.26 -11.23
C LEU A 50 -11.55 -1.01 -11.51
N THR A 51 -11.10 0.16 -11.04
CA THR A 51 -11.76 1.45 -11.31
C THR A 51 -11.80 1.73 -12.80
N SER A 52 -10.67 1.57 -13.49
CA SER A 52 -10.60 1.73 -14.94
C SER A 52 -11.54 0.75 -15.64
N HIS A 53 -11.56 -0.52 -15.25
CA HIS A 53 -12.43 -1.52 -15.85
C HIS A 53 -13.93 -1.17 -15.73
N PHE A 54 -14.39 -0.70 -14.56
CA PHE A 54 -15.77 -0.27 -14.38
C PHE A 54 -16.13 0.96 -15.22
N VAL A 55 -15.22 1.94 -15.30
CA VAL A 55 -15.38 3.11 -16.17
C VAL A 55 -15.47 2.70 -17.64
N TYR A 56 -14.64 1.77 -18.07
CA TYR A 56 -14.69 1.20 -19.41
C TYR A 56 -16.05 0.59 -19.73
N ARG A 57 -16.55 -0.30 -18.85
CA ARG A 57 -17.85 -0.97 -19.02
C ARG A 57 -18.99 0.07 -19.11
N TYR A 58 -18.95 1.11 -18.28
CA TYR A 58 -19.92 2.21 -18.33
C TYR A 58 -19.88 2.97 -19.68
N LEU A 59 -18.69 3.34 -20.16
CA LEU A 59 -18.53 4.06 -21.43
C LEU A 59 -18.93 3.20 -22.64
N ALA A 60 -18.67 1.90 -22.60
CA ALA A 60 -19.05 0.95 -23.63
C ALA A 60 -20.58 0.84 -23.78
N ILE A 61 -21.32 0.75 -22.66
CA ILE A 61 -22.80 0.70 -22.66
C ILE A 61 -23.40 2.01 -23.17
N ARG A 62 -22.82 3.15 -22.77
CA ARG A 62 -23.23 4.48 -23.28
C ARG A 62 -22.86 4.71 -24.75
N ARG A 63 -22.21 3.73 -25.41
CA ARG A 63 -21.78 3.79 -26.81
C ARG A 63 -20.96 5.06 -27.10
N SER A 64 -20.16 5.48 -26.12
CA SER A 64 -19.39 6.73 -26.19
C SER A 64 -18.39 6.70 -27.34
N ARG A 65 -18.26 7.83 -28.05
CA ARG A 65 -17.26 8.03 -29.11
C ARG A 65 -15.83 7.75 -28.64
N LEU A 66 -15.53 8.05 -27.36
CA LEU A 66 -14.21 7.80 -26.75
C LEU A 66 -13.77 6.34 -26.83
N ILE A 67 -14.66 5.38 -26.61
CA ILE A 67 -14.30 3.95 -26.70
C ILE A 67 -14.31 3.48 -28.17
N LYS A 68 -15.19 4.05 -28.99
CA LYS A 68 -15.40 3.62 -30.36
C LYS A 68 -14.30 4.07 -31.33
N GLU A 69 -13.78 5.28 -31.13
CA GLU A 69 -12.73 5.89 -31.98
C GLU A 69 -11.36 5.89 -31.30
N TYR A 70 -11.29 5.92 -29.95
CA TYR A 70 -10.04 6.09 -29.18
C TYR A 70 -9.79 4.99 -28.15
N PHE A 71 -10.14 3.73 -28.46
CA PHE A 71 -9.92 2.59 -27.56
C PHE A 71 -8.46 2.48 -27.06
N LEU A 72 -7.48 2.63 -27.96
CA LEU A 72 -6.06 2.57 -27.62
C LEU A 72 -5.66 3.70 -26.65
N GLY A 73 -6.19 4.91 -26.86
CA GLY A 73 -5.94 6.06 -26.00
C GLY A 73 -6.51 5.86 -24.59
N TYR A 74 -7.70 5.26 -24.49
CA TYR A 74 -8.27 4.88 -23.21
C TYR A 74 -7.41 3.83 -22.48
N MET A 75 -6.93 2.81 -23.19
CA MET A 75 -6.08 1.76 -22.62
C MET A 75 -4.76 2.35 -22.10
N ILE A 76 -4.08 3.18 -22.89
CA ILE A 76 -2.84 3.86 -22.47
C ILE A 76 -3.12 4.77 -21.27
N GLY A 77 -4.22 5.53 -21.28
CA GLY A 77 -4.63 6.38 -20.17
C GLY A 77 -4.86 5.58 -18.88
N SER A 78 -5.50 4.42 -18.96
CA SER A 78 -5.70 3.53 -17.80
C SER A 78 -4.39 2.96 -17.25
N LEU A 79 -3.45 2.60 -18.12
CA LEU A 79 -2.12 2.12 -17.72
C LEU A 79 -1.31 3.23 -17.04
N LEU A 80 -1.32 4.45 -17.61
CA LEU A 80 -0.68 5.62 -17.00
C LEU A 80 -1.31 5.95 -15.64
N PHE A 81 -2.64 5.86 -15.53
CA PHE A 81 -3.34 6.06 -14.26
C PHE A 81 -2.89 5.03 -13.20
N CYS A 82 -2.81 3.75 -13.57
CA CYS A 82 -2.34 2.70 -12.65
C CYS A 82 -0.88 2.91 -12.23
N MET A 83 0.01 3.26 -13.17
CA MET A 83 1.42 3.53 -12.86
C MET A 83 1.58 4.75 -11.96
N PHE A 84 0.85 5.83 -12.23
CA PHE A 84 0.86 7.03 -11.39
C PHE A 84 0.38 6.72 -9.97
N PHE A 85 -0.75 6.00 -9.83
CA PHE A 85 -1.30 5.65 -8.53
C PHE A 85 -0.36 4.73 -7.73
N SER A 86 0.27 3.76 -8.41
CA SER A 86 1.27 2.87 -7.80
C SER A 86 2.50 3.67 -7.34
N ALA A 87 3.07 4.52 -8.18
CA ALA A 87 4.24 5.33 -7.85
C ALA A 87 3.95 6.30 -6.69
N PHE A 88 2.79 6.96 -6.71
CA PHE A 88 2.33 7.82 -5.63
C PHE A 88 2.25 7.04 -4.31
N TRP A 89 1.68 5.84 -4.33
CA TRP A 89 1.55 5.01 -3.13
C TRP A 89 2.89 4.52 -2.59
N ILE A 90 3.85 4.19 -3.46
CA ILE A 90 5.22 3.84 -3.05
C ILE A 90 5.83 5.02 -2.27
N VAL A 91 5.76 6.24 -2.82
CA VAL A 91 6.32 7.43 -2.17
C VAL A 91 5.65 7.69 -0.81
N VAL A 92 4.32 7.61 -0.73
CA VAL A 92 3.59 7.76 0.52
C VAL A 92 4.01 6.70 1.55
N ALA A 93 4.14 5.44 1.13
CA ALA A 93 4.60 4.36 2.00
C ALA A 93 6.01 4.63 2.55
N TYR A 94 6.93 5.14 1.74
CA TYR A 94 8.27 5.51 2.21
C TYR A 94 8.26 6.68 3.20
N ILE A 95 7.43 7.70 2.97
CA ILE A 95 7.36 8.88 3.85
C ILE A 95 6.72 8.54 5.19
N VAL A 96 5.69 7.70 5.18
CA VAL A 96 4.89 7.40 6.36
C VAL A 96 5.43 6.22 7.16
N ALA A 97 5.85 5.16 6.47
CA ALA A 97 5.99 3.85 7.09
C ALA A 97 7.44 3.44 7.39
N VAL A 98 8.44 4.22 6.92
CA VAL A 98 9.85 3.97 7.25
C VAL A 98 10.11 4.29 8.73
N PRO A 99 10.52 3.30 9.54
CA PRO A 99 10.69 3.50 10.97
C PRO A 99 12.00 4.21 11.30
N ASN A 100 11.90 5.27 12.11
CA ASN A 100 13.04 5.94 12.73
C ASN A 100 13.75 5.02 13.75
N LEU A 101 14.98 5.37 14.12
CA LEU A 101 15.77 4.61 15.08
C LEU A 101 15.06 4.44 16.44
N GLU A 102 14.29 5.44 16.86
CA GLU A 102 13.51 5.41 18.11
C GLU A 102 12.42 4.33 18.08
N ILE A 103 11.67 4.23 16.99
CA ILE A 103 10.62 3.21 16.80
C ILE A 103 11.25 1.82 16.80
N ARG A 104 12.40 1.67 16.12
CA ARG A 104 13.14 0.39 16.13
C ARG A 104 13.53 -0.01 17.55
N LYS A 105 14.08 0.91 18.34
CA LYS A 105 14.43 0.63 19.75
C LYS A 105 13.22 0.33 20.64
N TYR A 106 12.08 0.98 20.42
CA TYR A 106 10.85 0.73 21.17
C TYR A 106 10.39 -0.72 20.99
N ILE A 107 10.39 -1.21 19.75
CA ILE A 107 9.86 -2.52 19.36
C ILE A 107 10.89 -3.63 19.57
N GLN A 108 12.17 -3.28 19.73
CA GLN A 108 13.27 -4.22 19.87
C GLN A 108 13.03 -5.27 20.94
N LYS A 109 12.52 -4.87 22.12
CA LYS A 109 12.29 -5.81 23.22
C LYS A 109 11.25 -6.85 22.88
N ASP A 110 10.10 -6.42 22.38
CA ASP A 110 8.99 -7.30 21.98
C ASP A 110 9.41 -8.23 20.84
N PHE A 111 10.17 -7.72 19.86
CA PHE A 111 10.66 -8.53 18.75
C PHE A 111 11.69 -9.57 19.18
N LEU A 112 12.58 -9.23 20.11
CA LEU A 112 13.54 -10.16 20.65
C LEU A 112 12.85 -11.26 21.47
N GLU A 113 11.81 -10.92 22.23
CA GLU A 113 11.07 -11.88 23.05
C GLU A 113 10.22 -12.86 22.22
N ILE A 114 9.57 -12.36 21.16
CA ILE A 114 8.61 -13.14 20.36
C ILE A 114 9.30 -13.90 19.24
N TYR A 115 10.25 -13.26 18.56
CA TYR A 115 10.85 -13.77 17.33
C TYR A 115 12.34 -14.12 17.48
N ASP A 116 12.98 -13.80 18.62
CA ASP A 116 14.43 -13.97 18.86
C ASP A 116 15.31 -13.22 17.82
N VAL A 117 14.78 -12.13 17.25
CA VAL A 117 15.46 -11.35 16.20
C VAL A 117 15.48 -9.86 16.56
N ASP A 118 16.62 -9.21 16.31
CA ASP A 118 16.78 -7.79 16.54
C ASP A 118 16.06 -6.94 15.47
N SER A 119 15.11 -6.12 15.89
CA SER A 119 14.45 -5.11 15.04
C SER A 119 15.42 -4.15 14.34
N LEU A 120 16.63 -3.92 14.86
CA LEU A 120 17.60 -3.00 14.25
C LEU A 120 18.13 -3.50 12.90
N THR A 121 18.16 -4.82 12.70
CA THR A 121 18.70 -5.45 11.49
C THR A 121 17.62 -5.80 10.47
N LEU A 122 16.34 -5.61 10.80
CA LEU A 122 15.20 -5.99 9.97
C LEU A 122 14.68 -4.88 9.06
N ASN A 123 14.21 -5.27 7.88
CA ASN A 123 13.39 -4.43 7.02
C ASN A 123 11.93 -4.57 7.41
N PHE A 124 11.35 -3.51 7.97
CA PHE A 124 9.94 -3.47 8.33
C PHE A 124 9.37 -2.06 8.16
N PHE A 125 8.07 -2.01 7.97
CA PHE A 125 7.26 -0.81 8.10
C PHE A 125 6.54 -0.80 9.44
N ALA A 126 6.52 0.36 10.09
CA ALA A 126 5.85 0.54 11.36
C ALA A 126 4.95 1.77 11.30
N LEU A 127 3.71 1.61 11.75
CA LEU A 127 2.83 2.71 12.07
C LEU A 127 2.58 2.68 13.58
N MET A 128 2.81 3.80 14.25
CA MET A 128 2.56 3.94 15.69
C MET A 128 1.37 4.86 15.92
N TYR A 129 0.46 4.42 16.78
CA TYR A 129 -0.78 5.12 17.12
C TYR A 129 -0.75 5.80 18.48
N LYS A 130 0.20 5.45 19.34
CA LYS A 130 0.42 6.02 20.68
C LYS A 130 1.88 5.84 21.08
N GLU A 131 2.36 6.61 22.06
CA GLU A 131 3.73 6.51 22.63
C GLU A 131 4.88 6.83 21.66
N ALA A 132 4.61 7.59 20.61
CA ALA A 132 5.61 8.10 19.67
C ALA A 132 5.62 9.64 19.65
N PRO A 133 6.72 10.27 19.20
CA PRO A 133 6.77 11.70 18.93
C PRO A 133 5.60 12.14 18.03
N LEU A 134 5.09 13.36 18.26
CA LEU A 134 3.92 13.90 17.55
C LEU A 134 4.06 13.82 16.02
N GLU A 135 5.27 14.02 15.50
CA GLU A 135 5.58 13.91 14.07
C GLU A 135 5.28 12.51 13.51
N ILE A 136 5.69 11.46 14.22
CA ILE A 136 5.51 10.06 13.83
C ILE A 136 4.03 9.69 13.89
N LEU A 137 3.33 10.19 14.92
CA LEU A 137 1.91 9.99 15.08
C LEU A 137 1.11 10.62 13.94
N ILE A 138 1.42 11.88 13.59
CA ILE A 138 0.78 12.59 12.48
C ILE A 138 1.00 11.84 11.15
N LYS A 139 2.24 11.41 10.89
CA LYS A 139 2.57 10.61 9.69
C LYS A 139 1.76 9.31 9.64
N SER A 140 1.71 8.57 10.75
CA SER A 140 1.00 7.29 10.84
C SER A 140 -0.51 7.46 10.62
N TRP A 141 -1.11 8.46 11.26
CA TRP A 141 -2.53 8.81 11.06
C TRP A 141 -2.80 9.28 9.64
N PHE A 142 -1.91 10.06 9.03
CA PHE A 142 -2.03 10.47 7.64
C PHE A 142 -2.06 9.27 6.70
N GLY A 143 -1.15 8.30 6.88
CA GLY A 143 -1.15 7.06 6.09
C GLY A 143 -2.42 6.24 6.29
N ALA A 144 -2.90 6.10 7.53
CA ALA A 144 -4.13 5.38 7.84
C ALA A 144 -5.34 6.03 7.16
N VAL A 145 -5.50 7.35 7.30
CA VAL A 145 -6.60 8.11 6.69
C VAL A 145 -6.52 8.08 5.16
N ALA A 146 -5.32 8.23 4.59
CA ALA A 146 -5.11 8.12 3.14
C ALA A 146 -5.51 6.73 2.64
N GLY A 147 -5.10 5.67 3.34
CA GLY A 147 -5.42 4.28 2.99
C GLY A 147 -6.91 3.99 3.03
N THR A 148 -7.60 4.45 4.09
CA THR A 148 -9.06 4.31 4.20
C THR A 148 -9.79 5.14 3.16
N THR A 149 -9.31 6.34 2.84
CA THR A 149 -9.96 7.21 1.85
C THR A 149 -9.87 6.61 0.45
N VAL A 150 -8.71 6.05 0.09
CA VAL A 150 -8.52 5.36 -1.19
C VAL A 150 -9.43 4.15 -1.28
N SER A 151 -9.45 3.29 -0.26
CA SER A 151 -10.27 2.07 -0.29
C SER A 151 -11.77 2.37 -0.32
N VAL A 152 -12.26 3.25 0.55
CA VAL A 152 -13.67 3.67 0.59
C VAL A 152 -14.07 4.39 -0.69
N GLY A 153 -13.21 5.26 -1.22
CA GLY A 153 -13.43 5.96 -2.48
C GLY A 153 -13.55 5.00 -3.66
N SER A 154 -12.65 4.03 -3.77
CA SER A 154 -12.70 2.98 -4.80
C SER A 154 -13.96 2.13 -4.69
N ILE A 155 -14.30 1.64 -3.49
CA ILE A 155 -15.50 0.82 -3.27
C ILE A 155 -16.77 1.61 -3.62
N SER A 156 -16.86 2.87 -3.20
CA SER A 156 -18.01 3.73 -3.50
C SER A 156 -18.18 3.92 -5.01
N MET A 157 -17.08 4.14 -5.73
CA MET A 157 -17.10 4.24 -7.20
C MET A 157 -17.55 2.92 -7.83
N PHE A 158 -17.08 1.76 -7.35
CA PHE A 158 -17.51 0.46 -7.86
C PHE A 158 -19.01 0.28 -7.71
N ILE A 159 -19.57 0.60 -6.54
CA ILE A 159 -21.00 0.50 -6.27
C ILE A 159 -21.79 1.40 -7.23
N VAL A 160 -21.40 2.67 -7.36
CA VAL A 160 -22.10 3.64 -8.23
C VAL A 160 -22.07 3.22 -9.70
N PHE A 161 -20.92 2.77 -10.20
CA PHE A 161 -20.81 2.33 -11.60
C PHE A 161 -21.48 0.97 -11.82
N SER A 162 -21.46 0.06 -10.84
CA SER A 162 -22.15 -1.22 -10.92
C SER A 162 -23.66 -1.05 -11.01
N TYR A 163 -24.26 -0.13 -10.25
CA TYR A 163 -25.71 0.15 -10.36
C TYR A 163 -26.10 0.82 -11.68
N LYS A 164 -25.20 1.60 -12.30
CA LYS A 164 -25.46 2.29 -13.57
C LYS A 164 -25.24 1.41 -14.80
N VAL A 165 -24.68 0.23 -14.61
CA VAL A 165 -24.41 -0.75 -15.65
C VAL A 165 -25.45 -1.88 -15.49
N PRO A 166 -26.48 -1.95 -16.36
CA PRO A 166 -27.47 -3.02 -16.31
C PRO A 166 -26.86 -4.40 -16.61
#